data_AF-A0A9E5USE7-F1
#
_entry.id   AF-A0A9E5USE7-F1
#
_cell.length_a   1.000
_cell.length_b   1.000
_cell.length_c   1.000
_cell.angle_alpha   90.00
_cell.angle_beta   90.00
_cell.angle_gamma   90.00
#
_symmetry.space_group_name_H-M   'P 1'
#
loop_
_entity.id
_entity.type
_entity.pdbx_description
1 polymer ?
#
loop_
_entity_poly.entity_id
_entity_poly.type
_entity_poly.pdbx_seq_one_letter_code
_entity_poly.pdbx_strand_id
1 'polypeptide(L)'
;MSRFGEFIARLRHQFLADRVPYTPRKVVNYAEARHIGVLFMARQEEDFSIINRFVSQLQKDKKQLTLLTYLEKISSNPYDFRYDVFTRQHINALGKIKSDEVSQFVYGRFDFLFCLNTEPFALLSGL
;
A
#
# COMPACT_ATOMS: atom_id res chain seq x y z
N MET A 1 -11.28 -15.14 20.24
CA MET A 1 -11.20 -13.75 19.75
C MET A 1 -11.79 -12.83 20.81
N SER A 2 -11.02 -11.88 21.35
CA SER A 2 -11.46 -11.08 22.51
C SER A 2 -12.02 -9.72 22.04
N ARG A 3 -13.19 -9.35 22.57
CA ARG A 3 -13.88 -8.05 22.33
C ARG A 3 -13.00 -6.82 22.62
N PHE A 4 -11.93 -6.99 23.39
CA PHE A 4 -11.02 -5.93 23.78
C PHE A 4 -10.09 -5.49 22.65
N GLY A 5 -9.66 -6.43 21.80
CA GLY A 5 -8.79 -6.12 20.65
C GLY A 5 -9.48 -5.22 19.62
N GLU A 6 -10.75 -5.50 19.31
CA GLU A 6 -11.57 -4.70 18.41
C GLU A 6 -11.84 -3.28 18.94
N PHE A 7 -12.01 -3.16 20.26
CA PHE A 7 -12.24 -1.88 20.92
C PHE A 7 -11.02 -0.96 20.82
N ILE A 8 -9.83 -1.49 21.07
CA ILE A 8 -8.57 -0.74 20.94
C ILE A 8 -8.29 -0.37 19.47
N ALA A 9 -8.59 -1.28 18.53
CA ALA A 9 -8.48 -0.98 17.10
C ALA A 9 -9.41 0.17 16.67
N ARG A 10 -10.68 0.17 17.12
CA ARG A 10 -11.64 1.27 16.84
C ARG A 10 -11.23 2.59 17.48
N LEU A 11 -10.76 2.57 18.73
CA LEU A 11 -10.27 3.78 19.41
C LEU A 11 -9.08 4.39 18.67
N ARG A 12 -8.13 3.57 18.22
CA ARG A 12 -6.97 4.06 17.45
C ARG A 12 -7.36 4.63 16.10
N HIS A 13 -8.36 4.05 15.41
CA HIS A 13 -8.90 4.63 14.17
C HIS A 13 -9.48 6.03 14.42
N GLN A 14 -10.19 6.23 15.53
CA GLN A 14 -10.70 7.55 15.92
C GLN A 14 -9.57 8.55 16.24
N PHE A 15 -8.56 8.15 17.02
CA PHE A 15 -7.43 9.03 17.33
C PHE A 15 -6.50 9.33 16.13
N LEU A 16 -6.47 8.48 15.11
CA LEU A 16 -5.75 8.73 13.85
C LEU A 16 -6.57 9.60 12.89
N ALA A 17 -7.90 9.53 12.94
CA ALA A 17 -8.79 10.38 12.14
C ALA A 17 -8.60 11.87 12.48
N ASP A 18 -8.36 12.20 13.75
CA ASP A 18 -8.10 13.57 14.21
C ASP A 18 -6.78 14.16 13.68
N ARG A 19 -5.92 13.34 13.05
CA ARG A 19 -4.63 13.75 12.47
C ARG A 19 -4.58 13.68 10.96
N VAL A 20 -5.69 13.39 10.27
CA VAL A 20 -5.72 13.47 8.80
C VAL A 20 -5.89 14.95 8.45
N PRO A 21 -4.84 15.66 8.01
CA PRO A 21 -5.00 17.05 7.60
C PRO A 21 -6.08 17.13 6.53
N TYR A 22 -6.98 18.11 6.67
CA TYR A 22 -7.99 18.41 5.66
C TYR A 22 -7.31 18.49 4.30
N THR A 23 -7.56 17.50 3.46
CA THR A 23 -7.02 17.43 2.11
C THR A 23 -8.15 17.83 1.18
N PRO A 24 -8.13 19.05 0.61
CA PRO A 24 -9.20 19.49 -0.27
C PRO A 24 -9.35 18.49 -1.41
N ARG A 25 -10.57 17.98 -1.59
CA ARG A 25 -10.87 17.01 -2.64
C ARG A 25 -10.58 17.66 -3.99
N LYS A 26 -9.49 17.24 -4.63
CA LYS A 26 -9.15 17.63 -5.99
C LYS A 26 -9.56 16.51 -6.94
N VAL A 27 -10.42 16.82 -7.90
CA VAL A 27 -10.71 15.91 -9.00
C VAL A 27 -9.63 16.15 -10.05
N VAL A 28 -8.79 15.14 -10.29
CA VAL A 28 -7.73 15.18 -11.31
C VAL A 28 -8.15 14.24 -12.43
N ASN A 29 -8.15 14.73 -13.67
CA ASN A 29 -8.36 13.84 -14.82
C ASN A 29 -7.16 12.89 -14.94
N TYR A 30 -7.39 11.63 -15.29
CA TYR A 30 -6.30 10.67 -15.50
C TYR A 30 -5.25 11.16 -16.51
N ALA A 31 -5.66 11.88 -17.55
CA ALA A 31 -4.73 12.47 -18.52
C ALA A 31 -3.74 13.45 -17.86
N GLU A 32 -4.19 14.19 -16.84
CA GLU A 32 -3.42 15.21 -16.13
C GLU A 32 -2.63 14.67 -14.94
N ALA A 33 -3.03 13.51 -14.41
CA ALA A 33 -2.34 12.88 -13.29
C ALA A 33 -0.89 12.56 -13.65
N ARG A 34 0.03 12.94 -12.78
CA ARG A 34 1.47 12.76 -12.97
C ARG A 34 2.03 11.71 -12.03
N HIS A 35 1.62 11.72 -10.77
CA HIS A 35 2.18 10.85 -9.75
C HIS A 35 1.14 9.87 -9.22
N ILE A 36 1.41 8.58 -9.39
CA ILE A 36 0.51 7.49 -9.00
C ILE A 36 1.21 6.62 -7.96
N GLY A 37 0.54 6.43 -6.83
CA GLY A 37 0.90 5.44 -5.82
C GLY A 37 0.18 4.12 -6.12
N VAL A 38 0.88 2.99 -6.02
CA VAL A 38 0.27 1.67 -6.12
C VAL A 38 0.69 0.82 -4.93
N LEU A 39 -0.29 0.33 -4.19
CA LEU A 39 -0.14 -0.64 -3.12
C LEU A 39 -0.67 -1.98 -3.61
N PHE A 40 0.16 -3.03 -3.55
CA PHE A 40 -0.19 -4.35 -4.08
C PHE A 40 0.46 -5.50 -3.30
N MET A 41 -0.03 -6.71 -3.51
CA MET A 41 0.50 -7.95 -2.97
C MET A 41 0.12 -9.10 -3.89
N ALA A 42 1.09 -9.81 -4.44
CA ALA A 42 0.83 -11.05 -5.17
C ALA A 42 0.66 -12.21 -4.17
N ARG A 43 -0.34 -13.06 -4.41
CA ARG A 43 -0.64 -14.26 -3.63
C ARG A 43 -0.37 -15.54 -4.43
N GLN A 44 -0.55 -15.47 -5.74
CA GLN A 44 -0.37 -16.56 -6.69
C GLN A 44 0.42 -16.08 -7.91
N GLU A 45 0.92 -17.01 -8.71
CA GLU A 45 1.81 -16.67 -9.83
C GLU A 45 1.10 -15.82 -10.90
N GLU A 46 -0.20 -16.03 -11.10
CA GLU A 46 -1.00 -15.27 -12.05
C GLU A 46 -1.04 -13.77 -11.72
N ASP A 47 -0.97 -13.43 -10.43
CA ASP A 47 -1.01 -12.04 -9.96
C ASP A 47 0.20 -11.26 -10.47
N PHE A 48 1.37 -11.88 -10.55
CA PHE A 48 2.59 -11.23 -11.06
C PHE A 48 2.37 -10.71 -12.48
N SER A 49 1.77 -11.53 -13.35
CA SER A 49 1.52 -11.16 -14.74
C SER A 49 0.52 -10.00 -14.88
N ILE A 50 -0.50 -9.98 -14.01
CA ILE A 50 -1.54 -8.95 -13.99
C ILE A 50 -0.96 -7.62 -13.49
N ILE A 51 -0.19 -7.67 -12.40
CA ILE A 51 0.47 -6.50 -11.83
C ILE A 51 1.51 -5.92 -12.81
N ASN A 52 2.33 -6.77 -13.45
CA ASN A 52 3.29 -6.34 -14.48
C ASN A 52 2.59 -5.61 -15.63
N ARG A 53 1.46 -6.15 -16.12
CA ARG A 53 0.67 -5.50 -17.17
C ARG A 53 0.11 -4.15 -16.74
N PHE A 54 -0.45 -4.09 -15.52
CA PHE A 54 -1.00 -2.86 -14.96
C PHE A 54 0.06 -1.77 -14.83
N VAL A 55 1.19 -2.09 -14.19
CA VAL A 55 2.30 -1.14 -14.01
C VAL A 55 2.90 -0.72 -15.35
N SER A 56 3.07 -1.66 -16.29
CA SER A 56 3.57 -1.37 -17.63
C SER A 56 2.66 -0.38 -18.37
N GLN A 57 1.34 -0.47 -18.21
CA GLN A 57 0.42 0.47 -18.84
C GLN A 57 0.60 1.88 -18.27
N LEU A 58 0.71 2.03 -16.95
CA LEU A 58 0.96 3.34 -16.33
C LEU A 58 2.32 3.93 -16.76
N GLN A 59 3.35 3.09 -16.92
CA GLN A 59 4.65 3.53 -17.44
C GLN A 59 4.58 3.97 -18.90
N LYS A 60 3.84 3.25 -19.77
CA LYS A 60 3.58 3.64 -21.16
C LYS A 60 2.86 4.99 -21.24
N ASP A 61 1.95 5.24 -20.31
CA ASP A 61 1.25 6.51 -20.15
C ASP A 61 2.13 7.62 -19.53
N LYS A 62 3.43 7.35 -19.33
CA LYS A 62 4.46 8.25 -18.79
C LYS A 62 4.14 8.76 -17.38
N LYS A 63 3.45 7.97 -16.57
CA LYS A 63 3.16 8.28 -15.17
C LYS A 63 4.40 8.05 -14.31
N GLN A 64 4.63 8.93 -13.35
CA GLN A 64 5.59 8.70 -12.27
C GLN A 64 4.95 7.75 -11.26
N LEU A 65 5.66 6.67 -10.91
CA LEU A 65 5.13 5.62 -10.04
C LEU A 65 5.91 5.53 -8.74
N THR A 66 5.18 5.41 -7.64
CA THR A 66 5.70 4.91 -6.36
C THR A 66 4.95 3.62 -6.05
N LEU A 67 5.69 2.51 -5.97
CA LEU A 67 5.13 1.16 -5.90
C LEU A 67 5.56 0.55 -4.57
N LEU A 68 4.60 0.15 -3.74
CA LEU A 68 4.85 -0.46 -2.44
C LEU A 68 4.18 -1.82 -2.38
N THR A 69 4.91 -2.84 -1.93
CA THR A 69 4.38 -4.20 -1.82
C THR A 69 4.71 -4.86 -0.49
N TYR A 70 3.83 -5.76 -0.06
CA TYR A 70 4.07 -6.64 1.07
C TYR A 70 4.63 -7.97 0.60
N LEU A 71 5.76 -8.41 1.17
CA LEU A 71 6.31 -9.75 0.95
C LEU A 71 6.57 -10.44 2.30
N GLU A 72 6.13 -11.69 2.44
CA GLU A 72 6.46 -12.50 3.62
C GLU A 72 7.93 -12.95 3.64
N LYS A 73 8.46 -13.25 2.46
CA LYS A 73 9.86 -13.58 2.24
C LYS A 73 10.37 -12.82 1.01
N ILE A 74 11.58 -12.29 1.11
CA ILE A 74 12.27 -11.70 -0.03
C ILE A 74 12.87 -12.85 -0.82
N SER A 75 12.19 -13.28 -1.88
CA SER A 75 12.74 -14.18 -2.91
C SER A 75 13.27 -13.36 -4.10
N SER A 76 13.76 -14.03 -5.14
CA SER A 76 14.05 -13.40 -6.44
C SER A 76 12.91 -12.48 -6.87
N ASN A 77 13.24 -11.27 -7.33
CA ASN A 77 12.27 -10.28 -7.78
C ASN A 77 11.47 -10.83 -8.98
N PRO A 78 10.14 -11.03 -8.85
CA PRO A 78 9.29 -11.53 -9.93
C PRO A 78 8.72 -10.42 -10.83
N TYR A 79 9.02 -9.15 -10.54
CA TYR A 79 8.48 -7.98 -11.24
C TYR A 79 9.54 -7.28 -12.11
N ASP A 80 9.10 -6.80 -13.27
CA ASP A 80 9.96 -6.13 -14.25
C ASP A 80 10.13 -4.62 -13.96
N PHE A 81 9.80 -4.19 -12.74
CA PHE A 81 9.81 -2.78 -12.32
C PHE A 81 10.40 -2.63 -10.92
N ARG A 82 10.76 -1.39 -10.56
CA ARG A 82 11.26 -1.06 -9.21
C ARG A 82 10.09 -0.85 -8.26
N TYR A 83 10.21 -1.37 -7.05
CA TYR A 83 9.24 -1.22 -5.98
C TYR A 83 9.93 -1.25 -4.63
N ASP A 84 9.29 -0.61 -3.65
CA ASP A 84 9.65 -0.70 -2.26
C ASP A 84 8.92 -1.88 -1.61
N VAL A 85 9.56 -2.50 -0.64
CA VAL A 85 9.02 -3.68 0.06
C VAL A 85 8.87 -3.37 1.53
N PHE A 86 7.74 -3.78 2.09
CA PHE A 86 7.60 -3.95 3.52
C PHE A 86 7.29 -5.39 3.88
N THR A 87 7.83 -5.87 4.99
CA THR A 87 7.66 -7.25 5.45
C THR A 87 7.07 -7.26 6.85
N ARG A 88 6.73 -8.45 7.36
CA ARG A 88 6.25 -8.60 8.74
C ARG A 88 7.23 -8.05 9.78
N GLN A 89 8.53 -8.08 9.49
CA GLN A 89 9.56 -7.56 10.40
C GLN A 89 9.46 -6.05 10.62
N HIS A 90 8.86 -5.32 9.66
CA HIS A 90 8.63 -3.89 9.79
C HIS A 90 7.41 -3.58 10.67
N ILE A 91 6.63 -4.58 11.08
CA ILE A 91 5.41 -4.41 11.90
C ILE A 91 5.73 -4.81 13.34
N ASN A 92 5.68 -3.85 14.26
CA ASN A 92 5.87 -4.17 15.67
C ASN A 92 4.62 -4.86 16.27
N ALA A 93 4.75 -5.39 17.49
CA ALA A 93 3.66 -6.09 18.20
C ALA A 93 2.38 -5.25 18.40
N LEU A 94 2.46 -3.93 18.25
CA LEU A 94 1.33 -3.01 18.30
C LEU A 94 0.77 -2.66 16.91
N GLY A 95 1.19 -3.37 15.85
CA GLY A 95 0.76 -3.12 14.48
C GLY A 95 1.29 -1.81 13.88
N LYS A 96 2.29 -1.16 14.48
CA LYS A 96 2.92 0.04 13.92
C LYS A 96 4.00 -0.39 12.94
N ILE A 97 3.87 0.05 11.69
CA ILE A 97 4.89 -0.15 10.67
C ILE A 97 6.03 0.86 10.92
N LYS A 98 7.27 0.37 11.01
CA LYS A 98 8.50 1.16 11.10
C LYS A 98 9.37 0.85 9.87
N SER A 99 9.13 1.58 8.80
CA SER A 99 9.96 1.60 7.59
C SER A 99 9.87 2.99 6.97
N ASP A 100 11.00 3.49 6.50
CA ASP A 100 11.09 4.82 5.89
C ASP A 100 10.34 4.81 4.55
N GLU A 101 10.45 3.72 3.79
CA GLU A 101 9.74 3.50 2.53
C GLU A 101 8.23 3.53 2.74
N VAL A 102 7.73 2.85 3.77
CA VAL A 102 6.30 2.87 4.13
C VAL A 102 5.88 4.28 4.56
N SER A 103 6.71 4.98 5.31
CA SER A 103 6.41 6.35 5.74
C SER A 103 6.35 7.29 4.55
N GLN A 104 7.30 7.20 3.63
CA GLN A 104 7.33 7.97 2.38
C GLN A 104 6.10 7.68 1.51
N PHE A 105 5.67 6.42 1.43
CA PHE A 105 4.46 6.06 0.70
C PHE A 105 3.19 6.59 1.38
N VAL A 106 3.02 6.38 2.68
CA VAL A 106 1.82 6.77 3.44
C VAL A 106 1.62 8.28 3.47
N TYR A 107 2.70 9.05 3.61
CA TYR A 107 2.65 10.51 3.63
C TYR A 107 2.91 11.14 2.26
N GLY A 108 3.17 10.32 1.25
CA GLY A 108 3.36 10.74 -0.13
C GLY A 108 2.09 11.37 -0.70
N ARG A 109 2.26 12.41 -1.52
CA ARG A 109 1.16 13.01 -2.26
C ARG A 109 1.05 12.35 -3.62
N PHE A 110 -0.09 11.73 -3.89
CA PHE A 110 -0.39 11.13 -5.19
C PHE A 110 -1.62 11.80 -5.81
N ASP A 111 -1.64 11.89 -7.13
CA ASP A 111 -2.86 12.26 -7.87
C ASP A 111 -3.86 11.08 -7.84
N PHE A 112 -3.34 9.85 -7.93
CA PHE A 112 -4.10 8.62 -7.74
C PHE A 112 -3.36 7.66 -6.82
N LEU A 113 -4.11 7.01 -5.92
CA LEU A 113 -3.63 5.90 -5.12
C LEU A 113 -4.47 4.66 -5.44
N PHE A 114 -3.84 3.64 -6.02
CA PHE A 114 -4.46 2.35 -6.28
C PHE A 114 -4.09 1.35 -5.20
N CYS A 115 -5.09 0.72 -4.59
CA CYS A 115 -4.92 -0.48 -3.80
C CYS A 115 -5.40 -1.66 -4.65
N LEU A 116 -4.48 -2.50 -5.12
CA LEU A 116 -4.80 -3.64 -5.97
C LEU A 116 -5.23 -4.87 -5.18
N ASN A 117 -5.12 -4.80 -3.85
CA ASN A 117 -5.54 -5.87 -2.96
C ASN A 117 -7.07 -5.91 -2.88
N THR A 118 -7.65 -7.00 -3.36
CA THR A 118 -9.09 -7.30 -3.21
C THR A 118 -9.44 -7.79 -1.81
N GLU A 119 -8.44 -8.26 -1.09
CA GLU A 119 -8.56 -8.84 0.25
C GLU A 119 -7.64 -8.09 1.22
N PRO A 120 -8.03 -7.92 2.50
CA PRO A 120 -7.17 -7.32 3.50
C PRO A 120 -5.79 -7.99 3.53
N PHE A 121 -4.74 -7.20 3.79
CA PHE A 121 -3.46 -7.77 4.18
C PHE A 121 -3.72 -8.57 5.46
N ALA A 122 -3.59 -9.89 5.42
CA ALA A 122 -3.88 -10.81 6.52
C ALA A 122 -2.84 -10.73 7.66
N LEU A 123 -2.33 -9.52 7.92
CA LEU A 123 -1.34 -9.21 8.93
C LEU A 123 -1.87 -9.37 10.37
N LEU A 124 -3.19 -9.51 10.53
CA LEU A 124 -3.87 -9.45 11.83
C LEU A 124 -4.75 -10.67 12.17
N SER A 125 -4.82 -11.70 11.32
CA SER A 125 -5.68 -12.87 11.59
C SER A 125 -5.06 -13.93 12.52
N GLY A 126 -3.87 -13.69 13.07
CA GLY A 126 -3.13 -14.65 13.89
C GLY A 126 -2.42 -14.07 15.12
N LEU A 127 -2.88 -12.92 15.63
CA LEU A 127 -2.52 -12.40 16.95
C LEU A 127 -3.71 -12.49 17.92
#